data_AF-A0A0D6M3J7-F1
#
_entry.id   AF-A0A0D6M3J7-F1
#
_cell.length_a   1.000
_cell.length_b   1.000
_cell.length_c   1.000
_cell.angle_alpha   90.00
_cell.angle_beta   90.00
_cell.angle_gamma   90.00
#
_symmetry.space_group_name_H-M   'P 1'
#
loop_
_entity.id
_entity.type
_entity.pdbx_description
1 polymer ?
#
loop_
_entity_poly.entity_id
_entity_poly.type
_entity_poly.pdbx_seq_one_letter_code
_entity_poly.pdbx_strand_id
1 'polypeptide(L)'
;MTFYPNGLEAKNWKEESYPRHQKGTTQNGLEYGMSRNFSRYPLDFADLQATKYGDAYLQYSRSKLMNHMTALKMARDKADGVTVNVLEPGVIETKLLKRGGYSGGPVKDGSVAPVHLATSDELKDISGEYFNNRGKKIASSADSMNKDQQDRLWKMCEEICAKFGITF
;
A
#
# COMPACT_ATOMS: atom_id res chain seq x y z
N MET A 1 -23.47 14.14 -33.66
CA MET A 1 -22.62 15.01 -32.84
C MET A 1 -23.51 15.71 -31.82
N THR A 2 -23.69 15.11 -30.64
CA THR A 2 -24.29 15.76 -29.46
C THR A 2 -23.82 15.02 -28.21
N PHE A 3 -23.45 15.81 -27.21
CA PHE A 3 -22.85 15.47 -25.92
C PHE A 3 -23.80 14.66 -25.04
N TYR A 4 -23.24 13.75 -24.22
CA TYR A 4 -23.88 13.35 -22.97
C TYR A 4 -23.39 14.26 -21.84
N PRO A 5 -24.28 15.04 -21.21
CA PRO A 5 -24.00 15.75 -19.97
C PRO A 5 -24.11 14.74 -18.83
N ASN A 6 -23.17 14.79 -17.88
CA ASN A 6 -23.43 14.62 -16.44
C ASN A 6 -22.08 14.55 -15.71
N GLY A 7 -21.78 15.63 -15.00
CA GLY A 7 -20.75 15.64 -13.97
C GLY A 7 -21.06 14.57 -12.92
N LEU A 8 -20.06 13.75 -12.62
CA LEU A 8 -20.08 12.89 -11.46
C LEU A 8 -19.74 13.76 -10.25
N GLU A 9 -20.76 14.39 -9.67
CA GLU A 9 -20.69 14.84 -8.29
C GLU A 9 -20.44 13.62 -7.39
N ALA A 10 -19.56 13.79 -6.40
CA ALA A 10 -19.30 12.82 -5.34
C ALA A 10 -20.60 12.52 -4.58
N LYS A 11 -21.36 11.53 -5.05
CA LYS A 11 -22.54 11.05 -4.35
C LYS A 11 -22.11 10.46 -3.01
N ASN A 12 -22.69 11.01 -1.94
CA ASN A 12 -22.71 10.46 -0.59
C ASN A 12 -22.94 8.94 -0.62
N TRP A 13 -21.87 8.17 -0.43
CA TRP A 13 -21.90 6.72 -0.28
C TRP A 13 -22.54 6.39 1.08
N LYS A 14 -23.87 6.25 1.12
CA LYS A 14 -24.58 5.74 2.30
C LYS A 14 -24.19 4.29 2.56
N GLU A 15 -24.01 3.97 3.83
CA GLU A 15 -23.50 2.72 4.45
C GLU A 15 -24.25 1.41 4.14
N GLU A 16 -25.17 1.35 3.16
CA GLU A 16 -26.27 0.37 3.19
C GLU A 16 -26.22 -0.79 2.19
N SER A 17 -25.11 -1.05 1.49
CA SER A 17 -25.09 -2.10 0.46
C SER A 17 -23.89 -3.06 0.47
N TYR A 18 -23.32 -3.34 1.64
CA TYR A 18 -22.40 -4.46 1.81
C TYR A 18 -23.11 -5.68 2.44
N PRO A 19 -23.12 -6.86 1.77
CA PRO A 19 -23.69 -8.06 2.35
C PRO A 19 -22.89 -8.49 3.58
N ARG A 20 -23.54 -8.45 4.74
CA ARG A 20 -23.06 -9.12 5.97
C ARG A 20 -23.20 -10.63 5.78
N HIS A 21 -22.14 -11.35 5.37
CA HIS A 21 -22.15 -12.81 5.52
C HIS A 21 -20.83 -13.44 5.99
N GLN A 22 -21.03 -14.17 7.09
CA GLN A 22 -20.39 -15.37 7.62
C GLN A 22 -18.95 -15.34 8.14
N LYS A 23 -18.92 -15.20 9.47
CA LYS A 23 -17.90 -15.51 10.47
C LYS A 23 -16.87 -16.58 10.03
N GLY A 24 -15.74 -16.11 9.52
CA GLY A 24 -14.43 -16.64 9.93
C GLY A 24 -13.96 -15.82 11.12
N THR A 25 -13.88 -16.42 12.30
CA THR A 25 -13.49 -15.74 13.54
C THR A 25 -12.06 -15.22 13.45
N THR A 26 -11.89 -13.93 13.19
CA THR A 26 -10.78 -13.16 13.76
C THR A 26 -11.37 -12.35 14.90
N GLN A 27 -10.92 -12.67 16.11
CA GLN A 27 -11.35 -12.00 17.33
C GLN A 27 -11.03 -10.50 17.17
N ASN A 28 -12.07 -9.67 17.17
CA ASN A 28 -12.05 -8.20 17.28
C ASN A 28 -12.39 -7.33 16.07
N GLY A 29 -12.90 -7.84 14.93
CA GLY A 29 -13.73 -7.01 14.02
C GLY A 29 -13.20 -5.63 13.59
N LEU A 30 -11.88 -5.42 13.57
CA LEU A 30 -11.25 -4.18 13.13
C LEU A 30 -10.88 -4.32 11.66
N GLU A 31 -11.10 -3.26 10.90
CA GLU A 31 -10.56 -3.05 9.55
C GLU A 31 -9.02 -3.04 9.65
N TYR A 32 -8.39 -4.21 9.61
CA TYR A 32 -6.95 -4.35 9.78
C TYR A 32 -6.24 -4.11 8.45
N GLY A 33 -5.76 -2.88 8.27
CA GLY A 33 -4.72 -2.61 7.28
C GLY A 33 -3.36 -3.18 7.72
N MET A 34 -2.57 -3.70 6.78
CA MET A 34 -1.21 -4.20 7.03
C MET A 34 -0.30 -3.15 7.67
N SER A 35 -0.57 -1.86 7.44
CA SER A 35 0.20 -0.75 8.02
C SER A 35 0.20 -0.71 9.55
N ARG A 36 -0.88 -1.13 10.20
CA ARG A 36 -0.93 -1.21 11.67
C ARG A 36 -0.08 -2.35 12.22
N ASN A 37 0.37 -3.27 11.36
CA ASN A 37 1.24 -4.39 11.71
C ASN A 37 2.72 -4.13 11.36
N PHE A 38 3.08 -3.05 10.67
CA PHE A 38 4.49 -2.80 10.35
C PHE A 38 5.35 -2.59 11.61
N SER A 39 4.80 -1.98 12.66
CA SER A 39 5.49 -1.89 13.96
C SER A 39 5.71 -3.24 14.66
N ARG A 40 5.00 -4.30 14.24
CA ARG A 40 5.21 -5.66 14.77
C ARG A 40 6.31 -6.41 14.04
N TYR A 41 6.72 -5.94 12.87
CA TYR A 41 7.64 -6.64 11.97
C TYR A 41 8.71 -5.68 11.41
N PRO A 42 9.58 -5.13 12.27
CA PRO A 42 10.63 -4.21 11.84
C PRO A 42 11.56 -4.89 10.82
N LEU A 43 12.18 -4.08 9.97
CA LEU A 43 13.20 -4.57 9.04
C LEU A 43 14.41 -5.10 9.81
N ASP A 44 14.87 -6.28 9.41
CA ASP A 44 16.14 -6.83 9.85
C ASP A 44 17.19 -6.46 8.81
N PHE A 45 17.93 -5.38 9.06
CA PHE A 45 18.99 -4.97 8.15
C PHE A 45 20.23 -5.87 8.18
N ALA A 46 20.35 -6.79 9.15
CA ALA A 46 21.42 -7.80 9.14
C ALA A 46 21.10 -8.95 8.18
N ASP A 47 19.81 -9.16 7.85
CA ASP A 47 19.36 -10.18 6.90
C ASP A 47 18.19 -9.69 6.03
N LEU A 48 18.35 -8.53 5.38
CA LEU A 48 17.28 -7.89 4.61
C LEU A 48 16.80 -8.76 3.42
N GLN A 49 17.70 -9.60 2.90
CA GLN A 49 17.44 -10.56 1.81
C GLN A 49 16.81 -11.88 2.30
N ALA A 50 16.50 -11.99 3.59
CA ALA A 50 15.90 -13.18 4.20
C ALA A 50 16.63 -14.49 3.89
N THR A 51 17.97 -14.48 3.96
CA THR A 51 18.80 -15.67 3.78
C THR A 51 18.51 -16.74 4.82
N LYS A 52 18.02 -16.33 6.00
CA LYS A 52 17.46 -17.19 7.04
C LYS A 52 15.93 -17.19 6.94
N TYR A 53 15.41 -17.74 5.85
CA TYR A 53 13.97 -17.81 5.60
C TYR A 53 13.27 -18.70 6.65
N GLY A 54 12.17 -18.21 7.22
CA GLY A 54 11.44 -18.92 8.26
C GLY A 54 9.93 -18.75 8.16
N ASP A 55 9.45 -17.51 8.30
CA ASP A 55 8.02 -17.19 8.28
C ASP A 55 7.63 -16.40 7.02
N ALA A 56 6.77 -17.00 6.18
CA ALA A 56 6.35 -16.41 4.91
C ALA A 56 5.53 -15.12 5.10
N TYR A 57 4.69 -15.04 6.12
CA TYR A 57 3.87 -13.86 6.40
C TYR A 57 4.71 -12.71 6.94
N LEU A 58 5.70 -13.02 7.78
CA LEU A 58 6.70 -12.06 8.26
C LEU A 58 7.46 -11.45 7.09
N GLN A 59 8.01 -12.29 6.20
CA GLN A 59 8.81 -11.78 5.07
C GLN A 59 7.95 -11.03 4.05
N TYR A 60 6.72 -11.48 3.81
CA TYR A 60 5.75 -10.73 3.02
C TYR A 60 5.48 -9.35 3.65
N SER A 61 5.22 -9.29 4.96
CA SER A 61 4.96 -8.05 5.70
C SER A 61 6.15 -7.08 5.61
N ARG A 62 7.38 -7.59 5.77
CA ARG A 62 8.61 -6.80 5.60
C ARG A 62 8.76 -6.27 4.18
N SER A 63 8.46 -7.07 3.15
CA SER A 63 8.49 -6.60 1.76
C SER A 63 7.50 -5.45 1.51
N LYS A 64 6.33 -5.46 2.17
CA LYS A 64 5.35 -4.37 2.07
C LYS A 64 5.79 -3.12 2.84
N LEU A 65 6.46 -3.28 3.98
CA LEU A 65 7.11 -2.17 4.67
C LEU A 65 8.21 -1.53 3.81
N MET A 66 9.03 -2.34 3.13
CA MET A 66 10.05 -1.83 2.19
C MET A 66 9.41 -1.02 1.05
N ASN A 67 8.32 -1.48 0.45
CA ASN A 67 7.60 -0.71 -0.57
C ASN A 67 7.09 0.64 -0.02
N HIS A 68 6.56 0.65 1.22
CA HIS A 68 6.09 1.87 1.87
C HIS A 68 7.24 2.85 2.09
N MET A 69 8.36 2.39 2.66
CA MET A 69 9.56 3.21 2.88
C MET A 69 10.12 3.76 1.58
N THR A 70 10.20 2.95 0.52
CA THR A 70 10.66 3.36 -0.80
C THR A 70 9.78 4.46 -1.38
N ALA A 71 8.45 4.33 -1.28
CA ALA A 71 7.52 5.36 -1.75
C ALA A 71 7.73 6.70 -1.01
N LEU A 72 7.89 6.67 0.31
CA LEU A 72 8.13 7.89 1.10
C LEU A 72 9.50 8.52 0.82
N LYS A 73 10.54 7.70 0.61
CA LYS A 73 11.86 8.17 0.15
C LYS A 73 11.75 8.88 -1.18
N MET A 74 11.07 8.28 -2.15
CA MET A 74 10.85 8.88 -3.47
C MET A 74 10.06 10.19 -3.36
N ALA A 75 8.95 10.20 -2.61
CA ALA A 75 8.15 11.40 -2.41
C ALA A 75 8.94 12.58 -1.81
N ARG A 76 9.94 12.27 -0.98
CA ARG A 76 10.79 13.27 -0.31
C ARG A 76 11.91 13.81 -1.21
N ASP A 77 12.50 12.94 -2.04
CA ASP A 77 13.74 13.26 -2.77
C ASP A 77 13.53 13.54 -4.26
N LYS A 78 12.41 13.12 -4.85
CA LYS A 78 12.06 13.42 -6.24
C LYS A 78 11.29 14.73 -6.29
N ALA A 79 11.92 15.76 -6.87
CA ALA A 79 11.31 17.06 -7.15
C ALA A 79 11.14 17.29 -8.67
N ASP A 80 10.73 16.25 -9.40
CA ASP A 80 10.55 16.25 -10.86
C ASP A 80 9.09 16.46 -11.30
N GLY A 81 8.22 16.83 -10.36
CA GLY A 81 6.78 17.03 -10.59
C GLY A 81 5.95 15.74 -10.51
N VAL A 82 6.56 14.59 -10.21
CA VAL A 82 5.84 13.33 -9.97
C VAL A 82 5.42 13.22 -8.50
N THR A 83 4.16 12.88 -8.24
CA THR A 83 3.67 12.54 -6.90
C THR A 83 3.80 11.04 -6.62
N VAL A 84 4.13 10.70 -5.37
CA VAL A 84 4.30 9.31 -4.94
C VAL A 84 3.58 9.10 -3.62
N ASN A 85 2.59 8.20 -3.60
CA ASN A 85 1.79 7.88 -2.42
C ASN A 85 1.74 6.37 -2.19
N VAL A 86 1.31 5.97 -1.01
CA VAL A 86 1.09 4.56 -0.64
C VAL A 86 -0.41 4.30 -0.58
N LEU A 87 -0.84 3.17 -1.13
CA LEU A 87 -2.20 2.70 -1.05
C LEU A 87 -2.24 1.28 -0.52
N GLU A 88 -3.11 1.05 0.46
CA GLU A 88 -3.59 -0.28 0.80
C GLU A 88 -4.98 -0.50 0.20
N PRO A 89 -5.13 -1.37 -0.83
CA PRO A 89 -6.41 -1.60 -1.49
C PRO A 89 -7.36 -2.52 -0.71
N GLY A 90 -6.93 -3.00 0.47
CA GLY A 90 -7.66 -3.97 1.29
C GLY A 90 -7.41 -5.43 0.88
N VAL A 91 -8.18 -6.33 1.47
CA VAL A 91 -8.09 -7.78 1.23
C VAL A 91 -8.97 -8.14 0.03
N ILE A 92 -8.36 -8.28 -1.15
CA ILE A 92 -9.06 -8.44 -2.43
C ILE A 92 -8.83 -9.85 -3.02
N GLU A 93 -9.88 -10.43 -3.58
CA GLU A 93 -9.98 -11.79 -4.14
C GLU A 93 -9.11 -11.98 -5.39
N THR A 94 -7.79 -11.95 -5.18
CA THR A 94 -6.77 -12.13 -6.21
C THR A 94 -6.27 -13.58 -6.24
N LYS A 95 -5.63 -13.98 -7.34
CA LYS A 95 -4.93 -15.28 -7.43
C LYS A 95 -3.88 -15.44 -6.32
N LEU A 96 -3.21 -14.35 -5.93
CA LEU A 96 -2.23 -14.32 -4.86
C LEU A 96 -2.89 -14.66 -3.50
N LEU A 97 -4.01 -13.99 -3.18
CA LEU A 97 -4.72 -14.21 -1.92
C LEU A 97 -5.26 -15.64 -1.81
N LYS A 98 -5.84 -16.16 -2.90
CA LYS A 98 -6.31 -17.54 -3.00
C LYS A 98 -5.21 -18.56 -2.77
N ARG A 99 -4.01 -18.33 -3.35
CA ARG A 99 -2.85 -19.21 -3.15
C ARG A 99 -2.40 -19.24 -1.69
N GLY A 100 -2.65 -18.18 -0.93
CA GLY A 100 -2.42 -18.12 0.52
C GLY A 100 -3.50 -18.81 1.36
N GLY A 101 -4.57 -19.32 0.77
CA GLY A 101 -5.67 -19.95 1.49
C GLY A 101 -6.69 -18.97 2.09
N TYR A 102 -6.72 -17.72 1.60
CA TYR A 102 -7.63 -16.68 2.08
C TYR A 102 -8.67 -16.29 1.02
N SER A 103 -9.79 -15.74 1.48
CA SER A 103 -10.79 -15.06 0.65
C SER A 103 -10.76 -13.54 0.88
N GLY A 104 -11.29 -12.79 -0.06
CA GLY A 104 -11.31 -11.32 -0.03
C GLY A 104 -12.52 -10.74 -0.74
N GLY A 105 -12.56 -9.41 -0.77
CA GLY A 105 -13.59 -8.65 -1.48
C GLY A 105 -13.42 -8.73 -3.01
N PRO A 106 -14.47 -8.37 -3.78
CA PRO A 106 -14.42 -8.35 -5.24
C PRO A 106 -13.28 -7.48 -5.78
N VAL A 107 -12.66 -7.91 -6.89
CA VAL A 107 -11.60 -7.15 -7.57
C VAL A 107 -12.05 -5.74 -7.97
N LYS A 108 -13.31 -5.60 -8.40
CA LYS A 108 -13.89 -4.30 -8.73
C LYS A 108 -13.82 -3.30 -7.57
N ASP A 109 -14.03 -3.76 -6.34
CA ASP A 109 -14.05 -2.88 -5.17
C ASP A 109 -12.63 -2.42 -4.82
N GLY A 110 -11.65 -3.33 -4.95
CA GLY A 110 -10.23 -3.02 -4.79
C GLY A 110 -9.65 -2.06 -5.84
N SER A 111 -10.34 -1.87 -6.97
CA SER A 111 -9.91 -1.01 -8.07
C SER A 111 -10.33 0.45 -7.93
N VAL A 112 -11.30 0.75 -7.05
CA VAL A 112 -11.86 2.11 -6.90
C VAL A 112 -10.81 3.09 -6.39
N ALA A 113 -10.18 2.77 -5.25
CA ALA A 113 -9.16 3.64 -4.64
C ALA A 113 -7.94 3.90 -5.55
N PRO A 114 -7.29 2.91 -6.21
CA PRO A 114 -6.14 3.20 -7.05
C PRO A 114 -6.49 4.06 -8.26
N VAL A 115 -7.65 3.85 -8.88
CA VAL A 115 -8.11 4.71 -10.00
C VAL A 115 -8.30 6.14 -9.51
N HIS A 116 -9.02 6.32 -8.40
CA HIS A 116 -9.24 7.64 -7.80
C HIS A 116 -7.93 8.38 -7.48
N LEU A 117 -6.99 7.69 -6.82
CA LEU A 117 -5.68 8.26 -6.47
C LEU A 117 -4.86 8.68 -7.70
N ALA A 118 -4.98 7.95 -8.81
CA ALA A 118 -4.22 8.21 -10.01
C ALA A 118 -4.84 9.31 -10.89
N THR A 119 -6.15 9.58 -10.77
CA THR A 119 -6.87 10.45 -11.71
C THR A 119 -7.57 11.66 -11.09
N SER A 120 -7.64 11.78 -9.75
CA SER A 120 -8.35 12.88 -9.11
C SER A 120 -7.52 14.16 -9.09
N ASP A 121 -8.10 15.27 -9.57
CA ASP A 121 -7.48 16.61 -9.52
C ASP A 121 -7.18 17.06 -8.08
N GLU A 122 -7.94 16.58 -7.10
CA GLU A 122 -7.74 16.94 -5.68
C GLU A 122 -6.48 16.30 -5.08
N LEU A 123 -5.94 15.27 -5.72
CA LEU A 123 -4.75 14.53 -5.29
C LEU A 123 -3.52 14.84 -6.15
N LYS A 124 -3.66 15.70 -7.17
CA LYS A 124 -2.61 15.98 -8.16
C LYS A 124 -1.29 16.47 -7.54
N ASP A 125 -1.37 17.22 -6.44
CA ASP A 125 -0.23 17.81 -5.72
C ASP A 125 0.05 17.11 -4.38
N ILE A 126 -0.64 15.99 -4.10
CA ILE A 126 -0.49 15.25 -2.84
C ILE A 126 0.58 14.17 -3.04
N SER A 127 1.63 14.21 -2.22
CA SER A 127 2.75 13.26 -2.26
C SER A 127 3.17 12.90 -0.84
N GLY A 128 3.74 11.70 -0.66
CA GLY A 128 4.22 11.21 0.63
C GLY A 128 3.11 10.76 1.59
N GLU A 129 1.90 10.57 1.09
CA GLU A 129 0.73 10.22 1.90
C GLU A 129 0.37 8.73 1.79
N TYR A 130 -0.39 8.25 2.76
CA TYR A 130 -0.86 6.87 2.82
C TYR A 130 -2.38 6.79 2.87
N PHE A 131 -2.96 5.95 2.03
CA PHE A 131 -4.39 5.83 1.83
C PHE A 131 -4.89 4.41 2.07
N ASN A 132 -6.10 4.29 2.58
CA ASN A 132 -6.80 3.01 2.71
C ASN A 132 -7.62 2.65 1.45
N ASN A 133 -8.30 1.51 1.51
CA ASN A 133 -9.14 0.95 0.44
C ASN A 133 -10.33 1.84 0.04
N ARG A 134 -10.60 2.92 0.79
CA ARG A 134 -11.65 3.91 0.51
C ARG A 134 -11.07 5.21 -0.04
N GLY A 135 -9.78 5.25 -0.37
CA GLY A 135 -9.09 6.47 -0.81
C GLY A 135 -8.96 7.52 0.30
N LYS A 136 -9.15 7.15 1.57
CA LYS A 136 -9.01 8.08 2.70
C LYS A 136 -7.57 8.08 3.19
N LYS A 137 -7.00 9.27 3.36
CA LYS A 137 -5.71 9.46 4.01
C LYS A 137 -5.75 8.90 5.44
N ILE A 138 -4.74 8.11 5.78
CA ILE A 138 -4.55 7.49 7.09
C ILE A 138 -3.09 7.63 7.54
N ALA A 139 -2.84 7.47 8.83
CA ALA A 139 -1.50 7.61 9.39
C ALA A 139 -0.58 6.45 8.96
N SER A 140 0.63 6.78 8.52
CA SER A 140 1.72 5.84 8.33
C SER A 140 2.27 5.34 9.66
N SER A 141 2.87 4.14 9.65
CA SER A 141 3.54 3.58 10.83
C SER A 141 4.83 4.34 11.18
N ALA A 142 5.25 4.31 12.45
CA ALA A 142 6.50 4.93 12.88
C ALA A 142 7.71 4.37 12.13
N ASP A 143 7.76 3.04 11.93
CA ASP A 143 8.83 2.38 11.18
C ASP A 143 8.87 2.88 9.74
N SER A 144 7.73 2.90 9.04
CA SER A 144 7.68 3.41 7.66
C SER A 144 8.13 4.87 7.54
N MET A 145 7.92 5.69 8.57
CA MET A 145 8.28 7.12 8.59
C MET A 145 9.74 7.37 9.01
N ASN A 146 10.49 6.33 9.41
CA ASN A 146 11.88 6.48 9.82
C ASN A 146 12.77 6.76 8.61
N LYS A 147 13.21 8.02 8.48
CA LYS A 147 14.01 8.49 7.34
C LYS A 147 15.38 7.80 7.25
N ASP A 148 16.03 7.53 8.37
CA ASP A 148 17.34 6.84 8.37
C ASP A 148 17.21 5.40 7.85
N GLN A 149 16.12 4.71 8.20
CA GLN A 149 15.82 3.39 7.65
C GLN A 149 15.47 3.45 6.17
N GLN A 150 14.70 4.45 5.73
CA GLN A 150 14.42 4.69 4.30
C GLN A 150 15.71 4.90 3.50
N ASP A 151 16.63 5.71 4.00
CA ASP A 151 17.90 6.02 3.34
C ASP A 151 18.82 4.80 3.29
N ARG A 152 18.90 4.05 4.39
CA ARG A 152 19.64 2.79 4.44
C ARG A 152 19.08 1.75 3.48
N LEU A 153 17.75 1.60 3.42
CA LEU A 153 17.09 0.70 2.49
C LEU A 153 17.38 1.09 1.04
N TRP A 154 17.26 2.39 0.72
CA TRP A 154 17.52 2.92 -0.61
C TRP A 154 18.94 2.61 -1.08
N LYS A 155 19.94 2.90 -0.25
CA LYS A 155 21.34 2.61 -0.54
C LYS A 155 21.58 1.11 -0.80
N MET A 156 20.99 0.23 0.01
CA MET A 156 21.11 -1.21 -0.20
C MET A 156 20.46 -1.65 -1.52
N CYS A 157 19.32 -1.06 -1.91
CA CYS A 157 18.71 -1.31 -3.22
C CYS A 157 19.64 -0.87 -4.37
N GLU A 158 20.25 0.31 -4.29
CA GLU A 158 21.23 0.80 -5.28
C GLU A 158 22.42 -0.16 -5.39
N GLU A 159 22.99 -0.59 -4.27
CA GLU A 159 24.10 -1.54 -4.23
C GLU A 159 23.73 -2.90 -4.84
N ILE A 160 22.50 -3.38 -4.63
CA ILE A 160 22.00 -4.60 -5.26
C ILE A 160 21.85 -4.39 -6.77
N CYS A 161 21.20 -3.32 -7.21
CA CYS A 161 21.02 -2.99 -8.63
C CYS A 161 22.36 -2.86 -9.37
N ALA A 162 23.37 -2.25 -8.73
CA ALA A 162 24.70 -2.09 -9.30
C ALA A 162 25.37 -3.44 -9.60
N LYS A 163 25.13 -4.48 -8.78
CA LYS A 163 25.62 -5.85 -9.05
C LYS A 163 25.02 -6.47 -10.32
N PHE A 164 23.88 -5.96 -10.78
CA PHE A 164 23.23 -6.33 -12.03
C PHE A 164 23.49 -5.31 -13.16
N GLY A 165 24.42 -4.36 -12.98
CA GLY A 165 24.77 -3.35 -13.98
C GLY A 165 23.75 -2.22 -14.12
N ILE A 166 22.89 -2.01 -13.12
CA ILE A 166 21.87 -0.95 -13.11
C ILE A 166 22.30 0.14 -12.13
N THR A 167 22.44 1.38 -12.61
CA THR A 167 22.78 2.56 -11.81
C THR A 167 21.75 3.66 -12.04
N PHE A 168 21.39 4.40 -11.00
CA PHE A 168 20.39 5.47 -11.03
C PHE A 168 21.02 6.80 -10.63
#